data_AF-A0A455T4F3-F1
#
_entry.id   AF-A0A455T4F3-F1
#
_cell.length_a   1.000
_cell.length_b   1.000
_cell.length_c   1.000
_cell.angle_alpha   90.00
_cell.angle_beta   90.00
_cell.angle_gamma   90.00
#
_symmetry.space_group_name_H-M   'P 1'
#
loop_
_entity.id
_entity.type
_entity.pdbx_description
1 polymer ?
#
loop_
_entity_poly.entity_id
_entity_poly.type
_entity_poly.pdbx_seq_one_letter_code
_entity_poly.pdbx_strand_id
1 'polypeptide(L)'
;MMLASNPAVQTPNAALPGQARPEKRFARWLTVIAVLLLSCLLGVGATVGLLWADGYFAPRAPVRSVPLPSQTPAATPVTGSQSSSTDILPTPSSFKPLSTASSQSLGLTINLPQDWVEGQLNTSSSGLKTLALTPPQSLSIPLTLLIAQFPSDANQFFSSGHDLDQFLIQDFAQANSLSNPQTLTNTPKTRTLGGQTWSEDDVSFPLNNNQSLHLVTLSVLYKQHYYSLEFYASGDVFDEAMQKYYNPMLDSLHFLS
;
A
#
# COMPACT_ATOMS: atom_id res chain seq x y z
N MET A 1 -87.46 2.27 -55.05
CA MET A 1 -87.87 0.91 -54.63
C MET A 1 -86.71 0.37 -53.80
N MET A 2 -86.71 0.52 -52.47
CA MET A 2 -87.10 -0.51 -51.46
C MET A 2 -86.41 -1.87 -51.75
N LEU A 3 -85.64 -2.55 -50.88
CA LEU A 3 -85.48 -2.65 -49.41
C LEU A 3 -84.05 -3.17 -49.12
N ALA A 4 -83.28 -2.62 -48.17
CA ALA A 4 -83.08 -3.07 -46.78
C ALA A 4 -82.40 -4.46 -46.59
N SER A 5 -81.27 -4.48 -45.87
CA SER A 5 -80.90 -5.48 -44.84
C SER A 5 -79.56 -5.10 -44.17
N ASN A 6 -79.62 -4.78 -42.86
CA ASN A 6 -78.52 -4.75 -41.89
C ASN A 6 -78.85 -5.86 -40.85
N PRO A 7 -77.93 -6.43 -40.03
CA PRO A 7 -77.59 -5.76 -38.76
C PRO A 7 -76.25 -6.12 -38.04
N ALA A 8 -75.93 -5.27 -37.04
CA ALA A 8 -75.21 -5.50 -35.75
C ALA A 8 -73.72 -5.90 -35.79
N VAL A 9 -72.81 -5.31 -34.99
CA VAL A 9 -72.64 -5.37 -33.51
C VAL A 9 -71.79 -4.15 -33.04
N GLN A 10 -72.27 -3.25 -32.17
CA GLN A 10 -71.90 -2.99 -30.73
C GLN A 10 -70.37 -3.00 -30.40
N THR A 11 -69.73 -2.12 -29.61
CA THR A 11 -70.05 -0.99 -28.70
C THR A 11 -68.71 -0.28 -28.34
N PRO A 12 -68.72 0.93 -27.74
CA PRO A 12 -67.54 1.75 -27.46
C PRO A 12 -66.89 1.39 -26.12
N ASN A 13 -65.57 1.60 -25.97
CA ASN A 13 -64.94 1.63 -24.65
C ASN A 13 -63.92 2.77 -24.54
N ALA A 14 -64.16 3.61 -23.54
CA ALA A 14 -63.26 4.62 -23.02
C ALA A 14 -62.07 3.97 -22.29
N ALA A 15 -60.89 4.58 -22.38
CA ALA A 15 -59.79 4.40 -21.42
C ALA A 15 -58.89 5.65 -21.36
N LEU A 16 -59.02 6.38 -20.25
CA LEU A 16 -58.08 7.11 -19.39
C LEU A 16 -56.73 7.69 -19.93
N PRO A 17 -56.29 8.86 -19.39
CA PRO A 17 -55.11 9.58 -19.83
C PRO A 17 -53.81 8.90 -19.39
N GLY A 18 -52.94 8.61 -20.35
CA GLY A 18 -51.60 8.09 -20.10
C GLY A 18 -50.67 9.17 -19.53
N GLN A 19 -50.29 8.94 -18.26
CA GLN A 19 -49.17 9.50 -17.50
C GLN A 19 -48.13 10.34 -18.26
N ALA A 20 -47.95 11.59 -17.79
CA ALA A 20 -46.74 12.35 -17.99
C ALA A 20 -45.53 11.58 -17.44
N ARG A 21 -44.54 11.29 -18.29
CA ARG A 21 -43.25 10.70 -17.91
C ARG A 21 -42.38 11.78 -17.25
N PRO A 22 -41.93 11.63 -15.99
CA PRO A 22 -40.92 12.50 -15.43
C PRO A 22 -39.51 11.94 -15.71
N GLU A 23 -38.55 12.87 -15.74
CA GLU A 23 -37.11 12.68 -15.44
C GLU A 23 -36.17 12.07 -16.48
N LYS A 24 -35.69 12.93 -17.39
CA LYS A 24 -34.34 12.83 -18.02
C LYS A 24 -33.24 13.52 -17.18
N ARG A 25 -33.41 13.71 -15.87
CA ARG A 25 -32.45 14.41 -15.01
C ARG A 25 -31.49 13.48 -14.25
N PHE A 26 -31.90 12.24 -13.94
CA PHE A 26 -31.07 11.28 -13.21
C PHE A 26 -29.89 10.72 -14.01
N ALA A 27 -30.04 10.54 -15.33
CA ALA A 27 -28.99 9.98 -16.18
C ALA A 27 -27.76 10.89 -16.32
N ARG A 28 -27.94 12.22 -16.22
CA ARG A 28 -26.84 13.21 -16.30
C ARG A 28 -25.96 13.23 -15.05
N TRP A 29 -26.53 12.96 -13.87
CA TRP A 29 -25.77 12.92 -12.62
C TRP A 29 -24.90 11.67 -12.52
N LEU A 30 -25.40 10.52 -13.01
CA LEU A 30 -24.61 9.29 -13.12
C LEU A 30 -23.39 9.44 -14.03
N THR A 31 -23.49 10.24 -15.11
CA THR A 31 -22.35 10.53 -15.98
C THR A 31 -21.31 11.41 -15.30
N VAL A 32 -21.74 12.40 -14.50
CA VAL A 32 -20.83 13.27 -13.76
C VAL A 32 -20.09 12.49 -12.66
N ILE A 33 -20.78 11.61 -11.93
CA ILE A 33 -20.16 10.73 -10.94
C ILE A 33 -19.20 9.74 -11.61
N ALA A 34 -19.58 9.16 -12.76
CA ALA A 34 -18.70 8.28 -13.51
C ALA A 34 -17.46 9.01 -14.04
N VAL A 35 -17.58 10.25 -14.51
CA VAL A 35 -16.45 11.07 -14.96
C VAL A 35 -15.58 11.52 -13.79
N LEU A 36 -16.14 11.85 -12.63
CA LEU A 36 -15.40 12.19 -11.41
C LEU A 36 -14.62 10.99 -10.85
N LEU A 37 -15.25 9.81 -10.81
CA LEU A 37 -14.59 8.56 -10.43
C LEU A 37 -13.50 8.19 -11.44
N LEU A 38 -13.76 8.38 -12.74
CA LEU A 38 -12.76 8.13 -13.78
C LEU A 38 -11.59 9.13 -13.70
N SER A 39 -11.82 10.40 -13.33
CA SER A 39 -10.75 11.37 -13.11
C SER A 39 -9.91 11.06 -11.86
N CYS A 40 -10.52 10.56 -10.78
CA CYS A 40 -9.76 10.08 -9.62
C CYS A 40 -8.91 8.84 -9.96
N LEU A 41 -9.45 7.91 -10.75
CA LEU A 41 -8.74 6.70 -11.18
C LEU A 41 -7.62 7.00 -12.20
N LEU A 42 -7.83 7.94 -13.12
CA LEU A 42 -6.83 8.35 -14.09
C LEU A 42 -5.71 9.22 -13.48
N GLY A 43 -5.99 9.98 -12.43
CA GLY A 43 -4.99 10.74 -11.69
C GLY A 43 -3.96 9.83 -11.00
N VAL A 44 -4.41 8.75 -10.37
CA VAL A 44 -3.51 7.76 -9.74
C VAL A 44 -2.72 7.00 -10.81
N GLY A 45 -3.36 6.56 -11.91
CA GLY A 45 -2.69 5.84 -12.99
C GLY A 45 -1.63 6.66 -13.74
N ALA A 46 -1.88 7.95 -13.99
CA ALA A 46 -0.93 8.82 -14.67
C ALA A 46 0.31 9.10 -13.81
N THR A 47 0.13 9.28 -12.49
CA THR A 47 1.23 9.56 -11.56
C THR A 47 2.13 8.33 -11.41
N VAL A 48 1.55 7.14 -11.26
CA VAL A 48 2.30 5.87 -11.25
C VAL A 48 3.04 5.64 -12.58
N GLY A 49 2.38 5.90 -13.71
CA GLY A 49 2.97 5.75 -15.05
C GLY A 49 4.14 6.71 -15.32
N LEU A 50 4.05 7.95 -14.84
CA LEU A 50 5.14 8.93 -14.93
C LEU A 50 6.31 8.57 -14.01
N LEU A 51 6.04 8.15 -12.78
CA LEU A 51 7.09 7.67 -11.85
C LEU A 51 7.85 6.45 -12.42
N TRP A 52 7.15 5.56 -13.12
CA TRP A 52 7.74 4.43 -13.84
C TRP A 52 8.54 4.87 -15.09
N ALA A 53 8.01 5.81 -15.88
CA ALA A 53 8.66 6.32 -17.09
C ALA A 53 9.93 7.14 -16.77
N ASP A 54 9.90 7.92 -15.68
CA ASP A 54 11.03 8.70 -15.18
C ASP A 54 12.07 7.83 -14.44
N GLY A 55 11.83 6.52 -14.35
CA GLY A 55 12.79 5.54 -13.85
C GLY A 55 13.04 5.64 -12.35
N TYR A 56 12.14 6.25 -11.58
CA TYR A 56 12.15 6.12 -10.11
C TYR A 56 12.08 4.66 -9.69
N PHE A 57 11.33 3.85 -10.45
CA PHE A 57 11.05 2.45 -10.12
C PHE A 57 11.24 1.50 -11.29
N ALA A 58 12.15 1.83 -12.23
CA ALA A 58 12.48 0.93 -13.33
C ALA A 58 12.78 -0.49 -12.79
N PRO A 59 12.17 -1.55 -13.36
CA PRO A 59 12.24 -2.89 -12.81
C PRO A 59 13.65 -3.42 -13.07
N ARG A 60 14.56 -3.16 -12.14
CA ARG A 60 15.63 -4.11 -11.89
C ARG A 60 15.00 -5.21 -11.08
N ALA A 61 15.07 -6.43 -11.61
CA ALA A 61 14.52 -7.62 -11.00
C ALA A 61 14.73 -7.56 -9.48
N PRO A 62 13.70 -7.87 -8.66
CA PRO A 62 13.92 -7.97 -7.23
C PRO A 62 15.10 -8.91 -7.03
N VAL A 63 16.17 -8.43 -6.39
CA VAL A 63 17.31 -9.29 -6.03
C VAL A 63 16.83 -10.43 -5.12
N ARG A 64 15.62 -10.30 -4.54
CA ARG A 64 14.82 -11.39 -3.99
C ARG A 64 13.36 -10.99 -3.98
N SER A 65 12.48 -11.74 -4.65
CA SER A 65 11.05 -11.76 -4.31
C SER A 65 10.94 -12.12 -2.82
N VAL A 66 9.99 -11.54 -2.09
CA VAL A 66 9.69 -12.00 -0.73
C VAL A 66 9.51 -13.53 -0.81
N PRO A 67 10.25 -14.34 -0.02
CA PRO A 67 10.02 -15.77 0.02
C PRO A 67 8.67 -16.00 0.69
N LEU A 68 7.62 -15.90 -0.11
CA LEU A 68 6.25 -16.21 0.26
C LEU A 68 6.09 -17.73 0.20
N PRO A 69 5.34 -18.34 1.12
CA PRO A 69 4.94 -19.74 0.97
C PRO A 69 4.23 -19.95 -0.37
N SER A 70 4.56 -21.05 -1.07
CA SER A 70 4.10 -21.33 -2.44
C SER A 70 2.60 -21.17 -2.63
N GLN A 71 2.20 -20.41 -3.64
CA GLN A 71 0.80 -20.16 -3.98
C GLN A 71 0.18 -21.37 -4.72
N THR A 72 -0.77 -22.04 -4.10
CA THR A 72 -1.69 -22.99 -4.75
C THR A 72 -3.09 -22.36 -4.72
N PRO A 73 -3.95 -22.47 -5.76
CA PRO A 73 -5.21 -21.73 -5.84
C PRO A 73 -6.13 -21.93 -4.62
N ALA A 74 -6.64 -20.83 -4.08
CA ALA A 74 -7.29 -20.74 -2.77
C ALA A 74 -8.76 -21.23 -2.73
N ALA A 75 -9.12 -21.81 -1.59
CA ALA A 75 -10.49 -21.96 -1.12
C ALA A 75 -10.95 -20.71 -0.33
N THR A 76 -12.26 -20.53 -0.24
CA THR A 76 -13.05 -19.40 0.32
C THR A 76 -12.56 -18.92 1.70
N PRO A 77 -12.57 -17.60 2.00
CA PRO A 77 -12.07 -17.07 3.26
C PRO A 77 -13.00 -17.39 4.45
N VAL A 78 -12.42 -17.78 5.58
CA VAL A 78 -13.10 -17.92 6.88
C VAL A 78 -12.49 -16.90 7.84
N THR A 79 -13.34 -16.10 8.48
CA THR A 79 -12.96 -15.14 9.52
C THR A 79 -12.38 -15.86 10.73
N GLY A 80 -11.06 -15.93 10.83
CA GLY A 80 -10.35 -16.47 11.98
C GLY A 80 -9.45 -15.40 12.57
N SER A 81 -9.63 -15.09 13.87
CA SER A 81 -8.63 -14.34 14.63
C SER A 81 -7.32 -15.12 14.62
N GLN A 82 -6.28 -14.55 14.00
CA GLN A 82 -4.92 -15.07 14.15
C GLN A 82 -4.50 -14.89 15.60
N SER A 83 -4.15 -15.99 16.26
CA SER A 83 -3.46 -15.93 17.55
C SER A 83 -2.02 -15.51 17.30
N SER A 84 -1.65 -14.30 17.74
CA SER A 84 -0.25 -13.88 17.87
C SER A 84 0.46 -14.85 18.81
N SER A 85 1.44 -15.59 18.29
CA SER A 85 2.30 -16.40 19.14
C SER A 85 3.39 -15.50 19.70
N THR A 86 3.51 -15.44 21.02
CA THR A 86 4.60 -14.73 21.69
C THR A 86 5.82 -15.65 21.80
N ASP A 87 7.00 -15.14 21.44
CA ASP A 87 8.32 -15.78 21.62
C ASP A 87 8.75 -16.76 20.52
N ILE A 88 8.43 -16.45 19.26
CA ILE A 88 8.96 -17.14 18.07
C ILE A 88 10.29 -16.52 17.62
N LEU A 89 10.42 -15.20 17.73
CA LEU A 89 11.54 -14.45 17.17
C LEU A 89 12.69 -14.32 18.20
N PRO A 90 13.96 -14.43 17.78
CA PRO A 90 15.08 -14.27 18.71
C PRO A 90 15.18 -12.84 19.23
N THR A 91 15.32 -12.67 20.55
CA THR A 91 15.52 -11.34 21.13
C THR A 91 16.93 -10.81 20.77
N PRO A 92 17.07 -9.61 20.19
CA PRO A 92 18.38 -9.00 19.95
C PRO A 92 19.18 -8.86 21.24
N SER A 93 20.47 -9.22 21.21
CA SER A 93 21.38 -8.96 22.32
C SER A 93 21.87 -7.51 22.35
N SER A 94 21.97 -6.87 21.19
CA SER A 94 22.34 -5.46 21.02
C SER A 94 21.90 -4.94 19.65
N PHE A 95 21.97 -3.62 19.51
CA PHE A 95 21.80 -2.92 18.24
C PHE A 95 23.10 -2.22 17.87
N LYS A 96 23.51 -2.32 16.60
CA LYS A 96 24.68 -1.66 16.02
C LYS A 96 24.20 -0.51 15.12
N PRO A 97 24.99 0.55 14.91
CA PRO A 97 24.66 1.55 13.90
C PRO A 97 24.76 0.98 12.49
N LEU A 98 24.02 1.57 11.54
CA LEU A 98 24.32 1.41 10.12
C LEU A 98 25.78 1.77 9.82
N SER A 99 26.29 1.22 8.72
CA SER A 99 27.60 1.63 8.21
C SER A 99 27.67 3.15 8.00
N THR A 100 28.86 3.72 8.22
CA THR A 100 29.09 5.16 8.04
C THR A 100 28.77 5.60 6.61
N ALA A 101 29.09 4.76 5.61
CA ALA A 101 28.83 5.05 4.21
C ALA A 101 27.32 5.15 3.91
N SER A 102 26.54 4.17 4.36
CA SER A 102 25.08 4.20 4.19
C SER A 102 24.45 5.37 4.94
N SER A 103 24.88 5.61 6.18
CA SER A 103 24.35 6.70 7.01
C SER A 103 24.59 8.06 6.35
N GLN A 104 25.82 8.33 5.91
CA GLN A 104 26.17 9.57 5.21
C GLN A 104 25.43 9.72 3.87
N SER A 105 25.31 8.64 3.11
CA SER A 105 24.65 8.68 1.81
C SER A 105 23.14 8.93 1.94
N LEU A 106 22.48 8.32 2.91
CA LEU A 106 21.05 8.52 3.19
C LEU A 106 20.78 9.83 3.96
N GLY A 107 21.77 10.37 4.69
CA GLY A 107 21.56 11.54 5.53
C GLY A 107 20.75 11.23 6.79
N LEU A 108 20.81 9.99 7.26
CA LEU A 108 20.19 9.56 8.52
C LEU A 108 21.03 8.48 9.19
N THR A 109 20.83 8.30 10.48
CA THR A 109 21.35 7.17 11.27
C THR A 109 20.18 6.38 11.79
N ILE A 110 20.35 5.07 11.84
CA ILE A 110 19.47 4.14 12.53
C ILE A 110 20.34 3.00 13.04
N ASN A 111 19.98 2.42 14.18
CA ASN A 111 20.60 1.22 14.69
C ASN A 111 19.76 0.01 14.26
N LEU A 112 20.41 -1.08 13.88
CA LEU A 112 19.79 -2.36 13.54
C LEU A 112 20.28 -3.46 14.49
N PRO A 113 19.53 -4.56 14.68
CA PRO A 113 19.99 -5.67 15.50
C PRO A 113 21.36 -6.18 15.06
N GLN A 114 22.18 -6.61 16.02
CA GLN A 114 23.58 -7.00 15.78
C GLN A 114 23.74 -8.10 14.72
N ASP A 115 22.81 -9.04 14.68
CA ASP A 115 22.76 -10.20 13.80
C ASP A 115 22.09 -9.91 12.45
N TRP A 116 21.43 -8.77 12.31
CA TRP A 116 20.83 -8.35 11.04
C TRP A 116 21.90 -7.91 10.04
N VAL A 117 21.55 -8.11 8.77
CA VAL A 117 22.36 -7.79 7.61
C VAL A 117 21.90 -6.46 7.04
N GLU A 118 22.83 -5.53 6.94
CA GLU A 118 22.70 -4.34 6.12
C GLU A 118 22.93 -4.74 4.66
N GLY A 119 21.92 -4.57 3.82
CA GLY A 119 22.02 -4.84 2.39
C GLY A 119 22.95 -3.84 1.68
N GLN A 120 23.15 -4.05 0.38
CA GLN A 120 23.86 -3.07 -0.43
C GLN A 120 22.97 -1.83 -0.63
N LEU A 121 23.52 -0.65 -0.36
CA LEU A 121 22.89 0.61 -0.74
C LEU A 121 22.82 0.70 -2.27
N ASN A 122 21.60 0.82 -2.78
CA ASN A 122 21.36 1.00 -4.21
C ASN A 122 21.02 2.46 -4.49
N THR A 123 21.46 2.96 -5.65
CA THR A 123 21.06 4.27 -6.17
C THR A 123 20.62 4.09 -7.61
N SER A 124 19.37 4.43 -7.90
CA SER A 124 18.82 4.40 -9.26
C SER A 124 19.40 5.53 -10.12
N SER A 125 19.14 5.48 -11.43
CA SER A 125 19.49 6.58 -12.34
C SER A 125 18.74 7.88 -12.05
N SER A 126 17.55 7.79 -11.46
CA SER A 126 16.75 8.93 -11.00
C SER A 126 17.23 9.49 -9.65
N GLY A 127 18.15 8.80 -8.97
CA GLY A 127 18.68 9.23 -7.67
C GLY A 127 17.90 8.71 -6.46
N LEU A 128 16.91 7.82 -6.65
CA LEU A 128 16.28 7.08 -5.56
C LEU A 128 17.34 6.20 -4.90
N LYS A 129 17.51 6.35 -3.59
CA LYS A 129 18.39 5.51 -2.78
C LYS A 129 17.57 4.52 -1.97
N THR A 130 17.96 3.26 -1.97
CA THR A 130 17.28 2.22 -1.18
C THR A 130 18.27 1.35 -0.43
N LEU A 131 17.90 0.97 0.79
CA LEU A 131 18.68 0.10 1.67
C LEU A 131 17.76 -0.86 2.41
N ALA A 132 17.94 -2.16 2.19
CA ALA A 132 17.20 -3.19 2.90
C ALA A 132 17.98 -3.67 4.13
N LEU A 133 17.30 -3.77 5.27
CA LEU A 133 17.81 -4.34 6.51
C LEU A 133 17.05 -5.64 6.76
N THR A 134 17.76 -6.76 6.76
CA THR A 134 17.15 -8.10 6.80
C THR A 134 17.70 -8.92 7.95
N PRO A 135 16.88 -9.76 8.60
CA PRO A 135 17.37 -10.74 9.57
C PRO A 135 18.33 -11.74 8.91
N PRO A 136 19.11 -12.49 9.71
CA PRO A 136 19.95 -13.56 9.18
C PRO A 136 19.10 -14.59 8.45
N GLN A 137 19.63 -15.15 7.35
CA GLN A 137 18.90 -16.11 6.50
C GLN A 137 18.42 -17.35 7.25
N SER A 138 19.06 -17.71 8.37
CA SER A 138 18.67 -18.81 9.25
C SER A 138 17.27 -18.63 9.85
N LEU A 139 16.78 -17.40 9.98
CA LEU A 139 15.47 -17.13 10.59
C LEU A 139 14.31 -17.61 9.70
N SER A 140 14.50 -17.72 8.38
CA SER A 140 13.51 -18.25 7.40
C SER A 140 12.09 -17.67 7.49
N ILE A 141 11.92 -16.50 8.10
CA ILE A 141 10.64 -15.79 8.28
C ILE A 141 10.68 -14.52 7.42
N PRO A 142 9.61 -14.21 6.65
CA PRO A 142 9.54 -12.97 5.89
C PRO A 142 9.44 -11.80 6.87
N LEU A 143 10.55 -11.08 7.03
CA LEU A 143 10.71 -9.94 7.92
C LEU A 143 11.79 -9.04 7.33
N THR A 144 11.49 -7.77 7.05
CA THR A 144 12.45 -6.83 6.46
C THR A 144 12.04 -5.39 6.78
N LEU A 145 13.02 -4.51 6.94
CA LEU A 145 12.85 -3.06 6.92
C LEU A 145 13.58 -2.50 5.69
N LEU A 146 12.85 -1.83 4.80
CA LEU A 146 13.40 -1.09 3.67
C LEU A 146 13.42 0.39 4.01
N ILE A 147 14.55 1.05 3.75
CA ILE A 147 14.71 2.49 3.85
C ILE A 147 14.86 3.05 2.45
N ALA A 148 14.09 4.08 2.12
CA ALA A 148 14.26 4.82 0.87
C ALA A 148 14.45 6.33 1.11
N GLN A 149 15.32 6.93 0.31
CA GLN A 149 15.42 8.38 0.15
C GLN A 149 15.14 8.71 -1.31
N PHE A 150 14.08 9.46 -1.53
CA PHE A 150 13.69 9.95 -2.83
C PHE A 150 14.50 11.20 -3.21
N PRO A 151 14.84 11.38 -4.49
CA PRO A 151 15.39 12.63 -4.97
C PRO A 151 14.37 13.76 -4.83
N SER A 152 14.84 15.01 -4.85
CA SER A 152 14.02 16.16 -4.46
C SER A 152 12.89 16.51 -5.42
N ASP A 153 12.99 16.07 -6.67
CA ASP A 153 11.94 16.24 -7.68
C ASP A 153 10.75 15.29 -7.46
N ALA A 154 10.90 14.23 -6.66
CA ALA A 154 9.79 13.37 -6.23
C ALA A 154 8.65 14.17 -5.56
N ASN A 155 8.98 15.32 -4.97
CA ASN A 155 8.02 16.21 -4.30
C ASN A 155 6.97 16.81 -5.26
N GLN A 156 7.17 16.70 -6.57
CA GLN A 156 6.20 17.13 -7.57
C GLN A 156 5.09 16.09 -7.78
N PHE A 157 5.34 14.83 -7.40
CA PHE A 157 4.42 13.71 -7.62
C PHE A 157 3.60 13.35 -6.38
N PHE A 158 4.10 13.69 -5.19
CA PHE A 158 3.43 13.41 -3.91
C PHE A 158 3.13 14.72 -3.18
N SER A 159 1.88 14.93 -2.79
CA SER A 159 1.47 16.15 -2.08
C SER A 159 1.64 16.02 -0.57
N SER A 160 1.73 14.79 -0.06
CA SER A 160 1.90 14.48 1.35
C SER A 160 2.68 13.16 1.56
N GLY A 161 3.15 12.92 2.78
CA GLY A 161 3.73 11.62 3.15
C GLY A 161 2.72 10.49 3.00
N HIS A 162 1.45 10.73 3.32
CA HIS A 162 0.37 9.76 3.13
C HIS A 162 0.18 9.36 1.67
N ASP A 163 0.28 10.31 0.72
CA ASP A 163 0.18 9.97 -0.70
C ASP A 163 1.32 9.05 -1.15
N LEU A 164 2.52 9.28 -0.59
CA LEU A 164 3.67 8.41 -0.82
C LEU A 164 3.45 7.04 -0.18
N ASP A 165 2.94 6.97 1.06
CA ASP A 165 2.61 5.70 1.73
C ASP A 165 1.62 4.86 0.90
N GLN A 166 0.53 5.49 0.42
CA GLN A 166 -0.47 4.82 -0.42
C GLN A 166 0.13 4.33 -1.75
N PHE A 167 1.05 5.09 -2.34
CA PHE A 167 1.78 4.66 -3.53
C PHE A 167 2.69 3.46 -3.24
N LEU A 168 3.46 3.51 -2.16
CA LEU A 168 4.39 2.43 -1.77
C LEU A 168 3.64 1.14 -1.41
N ILE A 169 2.50 1.23 -0.74
CA ILE A 169 1.63 0.07 -0.47
C ILE A 169 1.19 -0.60 -1.78
N GLN A 170 0.83 0.20 -2.80
CA GLN A 170 0.43 -0.31 -4.11
C GLN A 170 1.63 -0.92 -4.86
N ASP A 171 2.78 -0.26 -4.85
CA ASP A 171 4.01 -0.77 -5.48
C ASP A 171 4.46 -2.08 -4.83
N PHE A 172 4.47 -2.14 -3.51
CA PHE A 172 4.75 -3.34 -2.73
C PHE A 172 3.80 -4.49 -3.09
N ALA A 173 2.49 -4.19 -3.18
CA ALA A 173 1.50 -5.19 -3.55
C ALA A 173 1.74 -5.72 -4.97
N GLN A 174 2.02 -4.84 -5.94
CA GLN A 174 2.30 -5.24 -7.33
C GLN A 174 3.59 -6.05 -7.44
N ALA A 175 4.68 -5.58 -6.83
CA ALA A 175 5.98 -6.25 -6.85
C ALA A 175 5.93 -7.66 -6.25
N ASN A 176 5.03 -7.89 -5.29
CA ASN A 176 4.85 -9.17 -4.60
C ASN A 176 3.62 -9.96 -5.05
N SER A 177 2.91 -9.52 -6.10
CA SER A 177 1.67 -10.15 -6.59
C SER A 177 0.62 -10.35 -5.48
N LEU A 178 0.51 -9.38 -4.58
CA LEU A 178 -0.47 -9.34 -3.50
C LEU A 178 -1.72 -8.58 -3.95
N SER A 179 -2.86 -8.91 -3.35
CA SER A 179 -4.14 -8.26 -3.64
C SER A 179 -4.98 -8.14 -2.38
N ASN A 180 -6.03 -7.32 -2.44
CA ASN A 180 -7.00 -7.10 -1.36
C ASN A 180 -6.36 -6.62 -0.04
N PRO A 181 -5.59 -5.51 -0.04
CA PRO A 181 -5.08 -4.92 1.20
C PRO A 181 -6.24 -4.62 2.15
N GLN A 182 -6.09 -5.00 3.41
CA GLN A 182 -7.00 -4.68 4.49
C GLN A 182 -6.37 -3.59 5.33
N THR A 183 -6.96 -2.40 5.32
CA THR A 183 -6.54 -1.31 6.21
C THR A 183 -6.82 -1.69 7.65
N LEU A 184 -5.83 -1.51 8.52
CA LEU A 184 -6.00 -1.70 9.95
C LEU A 184 -6.61 -0.44 10.57
N THR A 185 -7.71 -0.59 11.32
CA THR A 185 -8.54 0.54 11.77
C THR A 185 -8.11 1.15 13.11
N ASN A 186 -7.18 0.52 13.83
CA ASN A 186 -6.74 0.93 15.16
C ASN A 186 -5.21 1.15 15.23
N THR A 187 -4.63 1.63 14.13
CA THR A 187 -3.19 1.89 14.04
C THR A 187 -2.91 3.39 14.02
N PRO A 188 -1.71 3.83 14.46
CA PRO A 188 -1.31 5.22 14.36
C PRO A 188 -1.39 5.70 12.91
N LYS A 189 -1.82 6.95 12.71
CA LYS A 189 -1.78 7.62 11.40
C LYS A 189 -0.57 8.51 11.21
N THR A 190 0.12 8.78 12.32
CA THR A 190 1.35 9.57 12.35
C THR A 190 2.22 9.12 13.50
N ARG A 191 3.53 9.26 13.34
CA ARG A 191 4.53 9.00 14.39
C ARG A 191 5.61 10.06 14.38
N THR A 192 6.15 10.39 15.56
CA THR A 192 7.28 11.32 15.64
C THR A 192 8.59 10.54 15.73
N LEU A 193 9.45 10.66 14.73
CA LEU A 193 10.77 10.00 14.65
C LEU A 193 11.84 11.00 14.23
N GLY A 194 13.01 10.97 14.87
CA GLY A 194 14.10 11.91 14.57
C GLY A 194 13.69 13.40 14.68
N GLY A 195 12.69 13.70 15.52
CA GLY A 195 12.14 15.05 15.69
C GLY A 195 11.21 15.51 14.56
N GLN A 196 10.84 14.64 13.62
CA GLN A 196 9.89 14.94 12.54
C GLN A 196 8.61 14.13 12.71
N THR A 197 7.48 14.66 12.23
CA THR A 197 6.21 13.93 12.17
C THR A 197 6.12 13.20 10.83
N TRP A 198 6.12 11.88 10.90
CA TRP A 198 5.95 10.97 9.77
C TRP A 198 4.49 10.62 9.62
N SER A 199 4.04 10.50 8.38
CA SER A 199 2.81 9.76 8.05
C SER A 199 3.04 8.27 8.35
N GLU A 200 1.98 7.55 8.72
CA GLU A 200 2.02 6.11 8.96
C GLU A 200 0.74 5.46 8.42
N ASP A 201 0.90 4.43 7.59
CA ASP A 201 -0.18 3.59 7.11
C ASP A 201 0.15 2.11 7.28
N ASP A 202 -0.84 1.40 7.82
CA ASP A 202 -0.73 -0.03 8.13
C ASP A 202 -1.79 -0.80 7.36
N VAL A 203 -1.34 -1.83 6.66
CA VAL A 203 -2.21 -2.75 5.92
C VAL A 203 -1.80 -4.20 6.19
N SER A 204 -2.77 -5.10 6.09
CA SER A 204 -2.50 -6.54 5.98
C SER A 204 -2.93 -7.06 4.62
N PHE A 205 -2.12 -7.94 4.05
CA PHE A 205 -2.44 -8.67 2.83
C PHE A 205 -2.79 -10.11 3.20
N PRO A 206 -4.00 -10.58 2.89
CA PRO A 206 -4.34 -11.98 3.09
C PRO A 206 -3.49 -12.85 2.16
N LEU A 207 -2.87 -13.88 2.74
CA LEU A 207 -2.18 -14.93 2.02
C LEU A 207 -3.02 -16.21 2.08
N ASN A 208 -2.56 -17.28 1.42
CA ASN A 208 -3.20 -18.58 1.50
C ASN A 208 -3.10 -19.17 2.93
N ASN A 209 -3.91 -20.18 3.24
CA ASN A 209 -3.88 -20.93 4.50
C ASN A 209 -4.10 -20.06 5.77
N ASN A 210 -4.94 -19.03 5.69
CA ASN A 210 -5.21 -18.08 6.79
C ASN A 210 -3.95 -17.36 7.31
N GLN A 211 -2.91 -17.25 6.49
CA GLN A 211 -1.75 -16.41 6.77
C GLN A 211 -2.01 -14.98 6.27
N SER A 212 -1.26 -14.03 6.81
CA SER A 212 -1.29 -12.64 6.37
C SER A 212 0.13 -12.10 6.35
N LEU A 213 0.37 -11.11 5.49
CA LEU A 213 1.57 -10.29 5.51
C LEU A 213 1.17 -8.90 5.95
N HIS A 214 1.71 -8.44 7.06
CA HIS A 214 1.48 -7.09 7.55
C HIS A 214 2.57 -6.17 7.02
N LEU A 215 2.17 -5.00 6.54
CA LEU A 215 3.04 -3.95 6.04
C LEU A 215 2.72 -2.66 6.80
N VAL A 216 3.77 -2.01 7.28
CA VAL A 216 3.76 -0.67 7.85
C VAL A 216 4.62 0.20 6.94
N THR A 217 4.06 1.32 6.49
CA THR A 217 4.78 2.31 5.71
C THR A 217 4.79 3.64 6.44
N LEU A 218 5.95 4.27 6.56
CA LEU A 218 6.07 5.63 7.05
C LEU A 218 6.77 6.50 6.04
N SER A 219 6.27 7.72 5.85
CA SER A 219 6.88 8.70 4.97
C SER A 219 6.96 10.10 5.60
N VAL A 220 8.04 10.81 5.30
CA VAL A 220 8.23 12.21 5.71
C VAL A 220 8.96 13.00 4.64
N LEU A 221 8.60 14.27 4.47
CA LEU A 221 9.37 15.24 3.70
C LEU A 221 10.37 15.93 4.64
N TYR A 222 11.67 15.71 4.43
CA TYR A 222 12.73 16.33 5.21
C TYR A 222 13.80 16.93 4.28
N LYS A 223 14.09 18.22 4.44
CA LYS A 223 15.08 18.97 3.63
C LYS A 223 14.96 18.71 2.11
N GLN A 224 13.73 18.84 1.59
CA GLN A 224 13.40 18.63 0.17
C GLN A 224 13.49 17.18 -0.32
N HIS A 225 13.70 16.20 0.54
CA HIS A 225 13.67 14.78 0.16
C HIS A 225 12.54 14.06 0.89
N TYR A 226 11.77 13.26 0.16
CA TYR A 226 10.94 12.26 0.81
C TYR A 226 11.82 11.12 1.32
N TYR A 227 11.60 10.75 2.57
CA TYR A 227 12.14 9.54 3.17
C TYR A 227 10.98 8.59 3.42
N SER A 228 11.19 7.30 3.17
CA SER A 228 10.23 6.27 3.55
C SER A 228 10.88 5.11 4.28
N LEU A 229 10.09 4.46 5.13
CA LEU A 229 10.39 3.23 5.82
C LEU A 229 9.26 2.25 5.51
N GLU A 230 9.59 1.09 4.96
CA GLU A 230 8.64 0.00 4.71
C GLU A 230 9.05 -1.21 5.53
N PHE A 231 8.24 -1.56 6.52
CA PHE A 231 8.46 -2.74 7.34
C PHE A 231 7.36 -3.75 7.09
N TYR A 232 7.74 -4.98 6.79
CA TYR A 232 6.77 -6.07 6.70
C TYR A 232 7.19 -7.27 7.52
N ALA A 233 6.19 -7.99 8.04
CA ALA A 233 6.36 -9.29 8.66
C ALA A 233 5.13 -10.19 8.44
N SER A 234 5.32 -11.50 8.56
CA SER A 234 4.18 -12.43 8.63
C SER A 234 3.31 -12.15 9.86
N GLY A 235 1.99 -12.25 9.73
CA GLY A 235 1.03 -11.86 10.77
C GLY A 235 1.13 -12.66 12.07
N ASP A 236 1.62 -13.90 12.01
CA ASP A 236 1.86 -14.75 13.17
C ASP A 236 2.96 -14.23 14.11
N VAL A 237 3.87 -13.41 13.58
CA VAL A 237 5.02 -12.84 14.30
C VAL A 237 5.06 -11.32 14.28
N PHE A 238 4.10 -10.65 13.64
CA PHE A 238 4.16 -9.21 13.39
C PHE A 238 4.26 -8.39 14.69
N ASP A 239 3.38 -8.64 15.66
CA ASP A 239 3.38 -7.91 16.93
C ASP A 239 4.68 -8.13 17.72
N GLU A 240 5.24 -9.33 17.67
CA GLU A 240 6.51 -9.65 18.29
C GLU A 240 7.67 -8.94 17.57
N ALA A 241 7.67 -8.91 16.24
CA ALA A 241 8.67 -8.23 15.44
C ALA A 241 8.64 -6.71 15.64
N MET A 242 7.43 -6.16 15.81
CA MET A 242 7.19 -4.76 16.15
C MET A 242 7.90 -4.38 17.46
N GLN A 243 7.77 -5.22 18.48
CA GLN A 243 8.35 -4.99 19.80
C GLN A 243 9.86 -5.27 19.85
N LYS A 244 10.31 -6.41 19.31
CA LYS A 244 11.70 -6.87 19.43
C LYS A 244 12.64 -6.12 18.48
N TYR A 245 12.17 -5.68 17.31
CA TYR A 245 13.04 -5.10 16.29
C TYR A 245 12.60 -3.72 15.85
N TYR A 246 11.37 -3.58 15.36
CA TYR A 246 10.95 -2.39 14.64
C TYR A 246 10.97 -1.12 15.50
N ASN A 247 10.28 -1.12 16.64
CA ASN A 247 10.23 0.06 17.51
C ASN A 247 11.64 0.45 18.03
N PRO A 248 12.48 -0.48 18.52
CA PRO A 248 13.86 -0.14 18.88
C PRO A 248 14.69 0.45 17.74
N MET A 249 14.52 -0.04 16.50
CA MET A 249 15.18 0.57 15.34
C MET A 249 14.68 2.00 15.13
N LEU A 250 13.36 2.22 15.13
CA LEU A 250 12.79 3.55 14.95
C LEU A 250 13.17 4.55 16.04
N ASP A 251 13.27 4.11 17.30
CA ASP A 251 13.68 4.95 18.43
C ASP A 251 15.12 5.48 18.29
N SER A 252 15.95 4.79 17.51
CA SER A 252 17.32 5.19 17.22
C SER A 252 17.47 6.06 15.96
N LEU A 253 16.37 6.35 15.26
CA LEU A 253 16.40 7.11 14.02
C LEU A 253 16.69 8.60 14.28
N HIS A 254 17.71 9.12 13.62
CA HIS A 254 18.03 10.55 13.61
C HIS A 254 18.45 10.99 12.20
N PHE A 255 18.03 12.20 11.79
CA PHE A 255 18.55 12.81 10.58
C PHE A 255 19.94 13.40 10.83
N LEU A 256 20.85 13.24 9.87
CA LEU A 256 22.13 13.93 9.85
C LEU A 256 21.88 15.38 9.41
N SER A 257 22.35 16.33 10.22
CA SER A 257 22.20 17.78 10.01
C SER A 257 22.80 18.26 8.70
#